data_AF-A0AAV9ZMF7-F1
#
_entry.id   AF-A0AAV9ZMF7-F1
#
_cell.length_a   1.000
_cell.length_b   1.000
_cell.length_c   1.000
_cell.angle_alpha   90.00
_cell.angle_beta   90.00
_cell.angle_gamma   90.00
#
_symmetry.space_group_name_H-M   'P 1'
#
loop_
_entity.id
_entity.type
_entity.pdbx_description
1 polymer ?
#
loop_
_entity_poly.entity_id
_entity_poly.type
_entity_poly.pdbx_seq_one_letter_code
_entity_poly.pdbx_strand_id
1 'polypeptide(L)'
;MCVDTSVETEVTLPLPFVEADPAEEILPRSARNLETGMRLTIATVEAWKSLRIARLKVNYVPSSLSLFPSTQLDVILEVLAYLHPLELSQLSRTNKAFRELLASHIADPIWRHSHLVDDCPENTTLQLPQCPAGIPGPTLDAITLWPFEMRAPASEDLPWDYHRGRFWRSDADPVVAEYERLSTGDDSEVAISSFIEARKKSVAELTELADRCNEWYWAVRHTSSMEYSKKLDKVSIRAAKRLVAEGFDQRDVDSSFYDINDCELFYRKPRLTSKLWNRARPFIVPSVLAAPMQPLCGRT
;
A
#
# COMPACT_ATOMS: atom_id res chain seq x y z
N MET A 1 75.37 -1.39 -11.52
CA MET A 1 74.32 -0.36 -11.63
C MET A 1 73.04 -1.12 -11.95
N CYS A 2 72.20 -1.31 -10.93
CA CYS A 2 71.01 -2.13 -11.01
C CYS A 2 69.90 -1.35 -11.72
N VAL A 3 69.20 -2.02 -12.64
CA VAL A 3 68.05 -1.50 -13.39
C VAL A 3 66.81 -1.98 -12.65
N ASP A 4 66.03 -1.04 -12.10
CA ASP A 4 64.73 -1.31 -11.50
C ASP A 4 63.68 -1.47 -12.59
N THR A 5 63.12 -2.67 -12.71
CA THR A 5 61.96 -2.99 -13.53
C THR A 5 60.74 -3.07 -12.60
N SER A 6 59.89 -2.05 -12.59
CA SER A 6 58.60 -2.11 -11.91
C SER A 6 57.63 -2.98 -12.72
N VAL A 7 57.16 -4.05 -12.10
CA VAL A 7 56.12 -4.95 -12.61
C VAL A 7 54.77 -4.36 -12.19
N GLU A 8 53.94 -3.98 -13.17
CA GLU A 8 52.53 -3.67 -12.95
C GLU A 8 51.74 -4.98 -12.81
N THR A 9 51.12 -5.19 -11.65
CA THR A 9 50.24 -6.32 -11.39
C THR A 9 48.81 -5.94 -11.79
N GLU A 10 48.40 -6.35 -12.99
CA GLU A 10 47.02 -6.23 -13.47
C GLU A 10 46.17 -7.31 -12.78
N VAL A 11 45.26 -6.90 -11.89
CA VAL A 11 44.31 -7.80 -11.21
C VAL A 11 43.03 -7.87 -12.03
N THR A 12 42.94 -8.86 -12.91
CA THR A 12 41.71 -9.19 -13.65
C THR A 12 40.82 -10.07 -12.78
N LEU A 13 39.75 -9.50 -12.22
CA LEU A 13 38.69 -10.27 -11.54
C LEU A 13 37.69 -10.82 -12.57
N PRO A 14 37.29 -12.10 -12.48
CA PRO A 14 36.31 -12.68 -13.39
C PRO A 14 34.89 -12.17 -13.08
N LEU A 15 34.16 -11.79 -14.13
CA LEU A 15 32.73 -11.46 -14.08
C LEU A 15 31.92 -12.74 -13.80
N PRO A 16 30.89 -12.70 -12.92
CA PRO A 16 30.00 -13.81 -12.69
C PRO A 16 28.82 -13.71 -13.68
N PHE A 17 29.08 -14.00 -14.95
CA PHE A 17 28.02 -14.40 -15.88
C PHE A 17 28.39 -15.78 -16.38
N VAL A 18 27.79 -16.78 -15.73
CA VAL A 18 27.80 -18.16 -16.20
C VAL A 18 27.07 -18.18 -17.54
N GLU A 19 27.76 -18.67 -18.57
CA GLU A 19 27.17 -18.98 -19.87
C GLU A 19 26.01 -19.94 -19.67
N ALA A 20 24.82 -19.54 -20.12
CA ALA A 20 23.63 -20.37 -20.07
C ALA A 20 23.83 -21.63 -20.93
N ASP A 21 23.48 -22.78 -20.36
CA ASP A 21 23.51 -24.09 -21.01
C ASP A 21 22.48 -24.11 -22.17
N PRO A 22 22.90 -24.33 -23.43
CA PRO A 22 22.00 -24.39 -24.58
C PRO A 22 21.07 -25.62 -24.60
N ALA A 23 21.13 -26.51 -23.60
CA ALA A 23 20.29 -27.71 -23.52
C ALA A 23 18.93 -27.57 -22.79
N GLU A 24 18.59 -26.40 -22.21
CA GLU A 24 17.28 -26.20 -21.54
C GLU A 24 16.15 -25.72 -22.47
N GLU A 25 16.39 -25.63 -23.79
CA GLU A 25 15.41 -25.10 -24.74
C GLU A 25 14.52 -26.19 -25.38
N ILE A 26 13.83 -27.02 -24.58
CA ILE A 26 12.70 -27.83 -25.08
C ILE A 26 11.59 -27.97 -24.01
N LEU A 27 10.74 -26.95 -23.89
CA LEU A 27 9.34 -27.15 -23.49
C LEU A 27 8.42 -26.33 -24.42
N PRO A 28 7.29 -26.90 -24.89
CA PRO A 28 6.47 -26.30 -25.93
C PRO A 28 5.76 -25.02 -25.46
N ARG A 29 5.81 -23.98 -26.30
CA ARG A 29 5.22 -22.64 -26.09
C ARG A 29 3.70 -22.62 -25.86
N SER A 30 2.98 -23.71 -26.12
CA SER A 30 1.51 -23.77 -26.00
C SER A 30 0.99 -23.86 -24.56
N ALA A 31 1.86 -24.10 -23.57
CA ALA A 31 1.47 -24.21 -22.16
C ALA A 31 1.57 -22.89 -21.36
N ARG A 32 2.01 -21.77 -21.97
CA ARG A 32 2.24 -20.50 -21.25
C ARG A 32 1.08 -19.50 -21.30
N ASN A 33 0.06 -19.71 -22.14
CA ASN A 33 -0.92 -18.66 -22.46
C ASN A 33 -2.31 -18.84 -21.80
N LEU A 34 -2.44 -19.67 -20.76
CA LEU A 34 -3.75 -19.92 -20.11
C LEU A 34 -3.89 -19.40 -18.67
N GLU A 35 -2.87 -18.76 -18.08
CA GLU A 35 -2.86 -18.41 -16.64
C GLU A 35 -2.50 -16.95 -16.31
N THR A 36 -2.56 -16.02 -17.27
CA THR A 36 -2.25 -14.59 -17.06
C THR A 36 -3.39 -13.81 -16.38
N GLY A 37 -3.88 -14.33 -15.27
CA GLY A 37 -4.53 -13.55 -14.21
C GLY A 37 -3.49 -13.23 -13.14
N MET A 38 -2.97 -12.00 -13.16
CA MET A 38 -1.93 -11.48 -12.25
C MET A 38 -2.09 -11.96 -10.80
N ARG A 39 -1.29 -12.94 -10.41
CA ARG A 39 -0.80 -13.06 -9.04
C ARG A 39 0.59 -12.44 -9.05
N LEU A 40 0.82 -11.39 -8.27
CA LEU A 40 2.18 -11.01 -7.89
C LEU A 40 2.81 -12.27 -7.27
N THR A 41 3.65 -12.96 -8.04
CA THR A 41 4.23 -14.20 -7.54
C THR A 41 5.09 -13.83 -6.33
N ILE A 42 5.08 -14.68 -5.31
CA ILE A 42 5.96 -14.50 -4.14
C ILE A 42 7.41 -14.30 -4.63
N ALA A 43 7.80 -14.97 -5.71
CA ALA A 43 9.08 -14.78 -6.37
C ALA A 43 9.32 -13.33 -6.86
N THR A 44 8.32 -12.65 -7.44
CA THR A 44 8.45 -11.25 -7.87
C THR A 44 8.60 -10.32 -6.66
N VAL A 45 7.81 -10.55 -5.60
CA VAL A 45 7.92 -9.76 -4.36
C VAL A 45 9.25 -10.00 -3.64
N GLU A 46 9.73 -11.25 -3.60
CA GLU A 46 11.03 -11.61 -3.02
C GLU A 46 12.20 -11.12 -3.87
N ALA A 47 12.08 -11.10 -5.20
CA ALA A 47 13.05 -10.47 -6.09
C ALA A 47 13.12 -8.95 -5.83
N TRP A 48 11.98 -8.29 -5.67
CA TRP A 48 11.91 -6.86 -5.32
C TRP A 48 12.47 -6.57 -3.92
N LYS A 49 12.22 -7.43 -2.93
CA LYS A 49 12.85 -7.34 -1.60
C LYS A 49 14.36 -7.53 -1.69
N SER A 50 14.82 -8.52 -2.46
CA SER A 50 16.23 -8.81 -2.66
C SER A 50 16.96 -7.65 -3.34
N LEU A 51 16.35 -7.02 -4.34
CA LEU A 51 16.85 -5.79 -4.97
C LEU A 51 16.87 -4.60 -4.00
N ARG A 52 15.87 -4.48 -3.11
CA ARG A 52 15.89 -3.47 -2.03
C ARG A 52 16.97 -3.71 -0.98
N ILE A 53 17.25 -4.97 -0.64
CA ILE A 53 18.31 -5.36 0.31
C ILE A 53 19.70 -5.20 -0.33
N ALA A 54 19.81 -5.44 -1.64
CA ALA A 54 21.04 -5.28 -2.43
C ALA A 54 21.34 -3.83 -2.83
N ARG A 55 20.45 -2.86 -2.53
CA ARG A 55 20.80 -1.44 -2.64
C ARG A 55 22.04 -1.20 -1.78
N LEU A 56 23.08 -0.64 -2.41
CA LEU A 56 24.31 -0.21 -1.74
C LEU A 56 23.92 0.41 -0.39
N LYS A 57 24.53 -0.07 0.70
CA LYS A 57 24.48 0.63 1.99
C LYS A 57 25.20 1.96 1.77
N VAL A 58 24.49 2.93 1.21
CA VAL A 58 24.93 4.31 1.18
C VAL A 58 25.01 4.68 2.64
N ASN A 59 26.23 4.89 3.14
CA ASN A 59 26.44 5.41 4.48
C ASN A 59 25.64 6.70 4.55
N TYR A 60 24.56 6.67 5.33
CA TYR A 60 23.68 7.80 5.52
C TYR A 60 24.49 8.86 6.24
N VAL A 61 25.16 9.71 5.46
CA VAL A 61 25.57 11.02 5.94
C VAL A 61 24.25 11.76 6.18
N PRO A 62 24.00 12.31 7.37
CA PRO A 62 22.82 13.13 7.64
C PRO A 62 22.96 14.47 6.91
N SER A 63 23.06 14.42 5.60
CA SER A 63 22.80 15.54 4.72
C SER A 63 21.29 15.76 4.75
N SER A 64 20.89 16.75 5.53
CA SER A 64 19.57 17.35 5.45
C SER A 64 19.17 17.52 3.98
N LEU A 65 17.90 17.24 3.67
CA LEU A 65 17.26 17.55 2.37
C LEU A 65 17.37 19.04 2.00
N SER A 66 17.96 19.89 2.85
CA SER A 66 18.38 21.25 2.53
C SER A 66 19.42 21.37 1.42
N LEU A 67 20.08 20.27 0.99
CA LEU A 67 20.91 20.28 -0.23
C LEU A 67 20.08 20.04 -1.51
N PHE A 68 18.84 19.57 -1.38
CA PHE A 68 17.93 19.32 -2.50
C PHE A 68 17.48 20.60 -3.22
N PRO A 69 17.30 21.75 -2.52
CA PRO A 69 17.14 23.05 -3.17
C PRO A 69 18.41 23.57 -3.87
N SER A 70 19.61 23.08 -3.50
CA SER A 70 20.87 23.50 -4.12
C SER A 70 21.26 22.66 -5.34
N THR A 71 20.63 21.50 -5.54
CA THR A 71 20.68 20.78 -6.81
C THR A 71 19.77 21.45 -7.83
N GLN A 72 20.20 21.48 -9.09
CA GLN A 72 19.39 21.99 -10.19
C GLN A 72 18.10 21.15 -10.27
N LEU A 73 16.96 21.84 -10.25
CA LEU A 73 15.63 21.22 -10.27
C LEU A 73 15.50 20.22 -11.43
N ASP A 74 16.14 20.49 -12.56
CA ASP A 74 16.12 19.66 -13.76
C ASP A 74 16.63 18.23 -13.51
N VAL A 75 17.70 18.07 -12.73
CA VAL A 75 18.27 16.74 -12.40
C VAL A 75 17.30 15.94 -11.52
N ILE A 76 16.58 16.62 -10.64
CA ILE A 76 15.56 15.99 -9.80
C ILE A 76 14.39 15.53 -10.67
N LEU A 77 13.90 16.40 -11.54
CA LEU A 77 12.78 16.08 -12.43
C LEU A 77 13.14 14.90 -13.35
N GLU A 78 14.37 14.85 -13.84
CA GLU A 78 14.90 13.73 -14.64
C GLU A 78 14.88 12.41 -13.85
N VAL A 79 15.42 12.38 -12.63
CA VAL A 79 15.41 11.17 -11.78
C VAL A 79 13.98 10.73 -11.46
N LEU A 80 13.07 11.67 -11.21
CA LEU A 80 11.67 11.38 -10.95
C LEU A 80 10.97 10.81 -12.18
N ALA A 81 11.35 11.22 -13.39
CA ALA A 81 10.76 10.70 -14.63
C ALA A 81 10.97 9.19 -14.79
N TYR A 82 12.05 8.64 -14.23
CA TYR A 82 12.35 7.20 -14.24
C TYR A 82 11.66 6.40 -13.14
N LEU A 83 10.92 7.03 -12.22
CA LEU A 83 10.19 6.33 -11.17
C LEU A 83 8.82 5.86 -11.67
N HIS A 84 8.40 4.68 -11.22
CA HIS A 84 7.06 4.16 -11.55
C HIS A 84 5.97 5.07 -10.95
N PRO A 85 4.79 5.24 -11.58
CA PRO A 85 3.73 6.12 -11.09
C PRO A 85 3.33 5.88 -9.63
N LEU A 86 3.35 4.62 -9.18
CA LEU A 86 3.10 4.26 -7.78
C LEU A 86 4.18 4.80 -6.83
N GLU A 87 5.44 4.80 -7.24
CA GLU A 87 6.56 5.34 -6.46
C GLU A 87 6.48 6.87 -6.39
N LEU A 88 6.11 7.54 -7.49
CA LEU A 88 5.84 8.97 -7.51
C LEU A 88 4.69 9.34 -6.56
N SER A 89 3.60 8.57 -6.56
CA SER A 89 2.49 8.75 -5.63
C SER A 89 2.93 8.58 -4.18
N GLN A 90 3.72 7.54 -3.87
CA GLN A 90 4.29 7.36 -2.53
C GLN A 90 5.20 8.52 -2.14
N LEU A 91 6.05 8.99 -3.05
CA LEU A 91 6.97 10.10 -2.80
C LEU A 91 6.23 11.40 -2.47
N SER A 92 5.12 11.68 -3.18
CA SER A 92 4.25 12.82 -2.89
C SER A 92 3.68 12.81 -1.46
N ARG A 93 3.55 11.63 -0.83
CA ARG A 93 3.04 11.49 0.54
C ARG A 93 4.11 11.66 1.61
N THR A 94 5.39 11.58 1.23
CA THR A 94 6.51 11.66 2.19
C THR A 94 6.91 13.09 2.54
N ASN A 95 6.76 14.04 1.62
CA ASN A 95 7.24 15.41 1.77
C ASN A 95 6.26 16.41 1.12
N LYS A 96 5.94 17.49 1.84
CA LYS A 96 5.10 18.58 1.34
C LYS A 96 5.66 19.19 0.06
N ALA A 97 6.99 19.36 -0.04
CA ALA A 97 7.63 19.93 -1.23
C ALA A 97 7.50 19.01 -2.44
N PHE A 98 7.67 17.69 -2.28
CA PHE A 98 7.44 16.73 -3.37
C PHE A 98 5.96 16.67 -3.77
N ARG A 99 5.04 16.78 -2.81
CA ARG A 99 3.61 16.87 -3.12
C ARG A 99 3.27 18.09 -3.97
N GLU A 100 3.78 19.26 -3.59
CA GLU A 100 3.56 20.50 -4.31
C GLU A 100 4.22 20.46 -5.70
N LEU A 101 5.43 19.89 -5.79
CA LEU A 101 6.13 19.71 -7.07
C LEU A 101 5.38 18.75 -8.00
N LEU A 102 5.02 17.55 -7.53
CA LEU A 102 4.36 16.50 -8.33
C LEU A 102 2.90 16.81 -8.67
N ALA A 103 2.25 17.70 -7.93
CA ALA A 103 0.92 18.23 -8.25
C ALA A 103 0.97 19.48 -9.15
N SER A 104 2.16 20.05 -9.36
CA SER A 104 2.33 21.20 -10.26
C SER A 104 2.37 20.76 -11.73
N HIS A 105 1.98 21.65 -12.63
CA HIS A 105 2.06 21.43 -14.08
C HIS A 105 3.49 21.13 -14.58
N ILE A 106 4.53 21.51 -13.81
CA ILE A 106 5.94 21.23 -14.14
C ILE A 106 6.21 19.71 -14.11
N ALA A 107 5.41 18.95 -13.36
CA ALA A 107 5.53 17.49 -13.28
C ALA A 107 4.73 16.73 -14.35
N ASP A 108 3.96 17.38 -15.22
CA ASP A 108 3.23 16.71 -16.30
C ASP A 108 4.13 15.83 -17.19
N PRO A 109 5.34 16.28 -17.62
CA PRO A 109 6.25 15.45 -18.40
C PRO A 109 6.76 14.24 -17.62
N ILE A 110 6.93 14.37 -16.30
CA ILE A 110 7.36 13.29 -15.40
C ILE A 110 6.30 12.19 -15.37
N TRP A 111 5.05 12.56 -15.15
CA TRP A 111 3.96 11.59 -15.13
C TRP A 111 3.82 10.89 -16.48
N ARG A 112 3.87 11.63 -17.59
CA ARG A 112 3.87 11.03 -18.94
C ARG A 112 5.04 10.08 -19.14
N HIS A 113 6.26 10.48 -18.78
CA HIS A 113 7.44 9.63 -18.92
C HIS A 113 7.37 8.38 -18.03
N SER A 114 6.90 8.52 -16.79
CA SER A 114 6.73 7.38 -15.87
C SER A 114 5.77 6.32 -16.40
N HIS A 115 4.77 6.71 -17.19
CA HIS A 115 3.86 5.79 -17.88
C HIS A 115 4.47 5.18 -19.14
N LEU A 116 5.43 5.85 -19.79
CA LEU A 116 6.13 5.33 -20.97
C LEU A 116 7.20 4.29 -20.60
N VAL A 117 7.74 4.32 -19.38
CA VAL A 117 8.65 3.28 -18.88
C VAL A 117 7.95 1.91 -18.83
N ASP A 118 6.61 1.90 -18.69
CA ASP A 118 5.79 0.69 -18.73
C ASP A 118 5.52 0.17 -20.16
N ASP A 119 5.82 0.95 -21.21
CA ASP A 119 5.67 0.53 -22.62
C ASP A 119 6.90 -0.23 -23.17
N CYS A 120 7.87 -0.56 -22.31
CA CYS A 120 8.98 -1.43 -22.68
C CYS A 120 8.43 -2.85 -22.98
N PRO A 121 8.69 -3.43 -24.17
CA PRO A 121 8.04 -4.67 -24.62
C PRO A 121 8.39 -5.92 -23.80
N GLU A 122 9.28 -5.81 -22.81
CA GLU A 122 9.58 -6.86 -21.84
C GLU A 122 8.81 -6.74 -20.51
N ASN A 123 7.99 -5.69 -20.31
CA ASN A 123 7.24 -5.45 -19.07
C ASN A 123 5.78 -5.01 -19.32
N THR A 124 5.06 -5.75 -20.15
CA THR A 124 3.66 -5.45 -20.52
C THR A 124 2.66 -5.81 -19.41
N THR A 125 2.47 -5.03 -18.33
CA THR A 125 1.26 -5.24 -17.48
C THR A 125 0.81 -4.11 -16.51
N LEU A 126 0.83 -2.81 -16.85
CA LEU A 126 0.04 -1.85 -16.04
C LEU A 126 -0.35 -0.56 -16.80
N GLN A 127 -1.36 -0.64 -17.67
CA GLN A 127 -1.99 0.57 -18.20
C GLN A 127 -2.85 1.23 -17.11
N LEU A 128 -2.41 2.39 -16.62
CA LEU A 128 -3.19 3.25 -15.74
C LEU A 128 -4.11 4.16 -16.57
N PRO A 129 -5.36 4.39 -16.15
CA PRO A 129 -6.32 5.19 -16.91
C PRO A 129 -5.94 6.67 -16.95
N GLN A 130 -6.10 7.30 -18.13
CA GLN A 130 -5.94 8.74 -18.31
C GLN A 130 -7.15 9.52 -17.76
N CYS A 131 -6.91 10.72 -17.23
CA CYS A 131 -7.92 11.56 -16.59
C CYS A 131 -8.72 12.38 -17.63
N PRO A 132 -10.06 12.27 -17.72
CA PRO A 132 -10.85 13.03 -18.69
C PRO A 132 -11.48 14.30 -18.09
N ALA A 133 -11.63 15.35 -18.91
CA ALA A 133 -12.18 16.66 -18.54
C ALA A 133 -13.61 16.89 -19.05
N GLY A 134 -14.54 17.16 -18.11
CA GLY A 134 -15.84 17.81 -18.33
C GLY A 134 -16.98 16.98 -18.98
N ILE A 135 -18.23 17.31 -18.64
CA ILE A 135 -19.55 16.96 -19.29
C ILE A 135 -20.42 15.92 -18.53
N PRO A 136 -21.79 16.03 -18.50
CA PRO A 136 -22.73 15.38 -17.55
C PRO A 136 -23.17 13.95 -17.92
N GLY A 137 -23.84 13.25 -16.99
CA GLY A 137 -23.94 11.77 -16.95
C GLY A 137 -25.27 11.12 -17.40
N PRO A 138 -25.32 9.76 -17.42
CA PRO A 138 -26.32 8.94 -18.13
C PRO A 138 -27.54 8.48 -17.30
N THR A 139 -28.50 7.84 -17.98
CA THR A 139 -29.86 7.41 -17.54
C THR A 139 -29.95 6.04 -16.83
N LEU A 140 -31.12 5.74 -16.25
CA LEU A 140 -31.40 4.72 -15.22
C LEU A 140 -31.10 3.26 -15.58
N ASP A 141 -31.38 2.82 -16.81
CA ASP A 141 -31.48 1.39 -17.12
C ASP A 141 -30.11 0.70 -17.26
N ALA A 142 -29.07 1.45 -17.62
CA ALA A 142 -27.69 0.96 -17.72
C ALA A 142 -27.03 0.69 -16.35
N ILE A 143 -27.59 1.23 -15.25
CA ILE A 143 -27.01 1.19 -13.90
C ILE A 143 -27.05 -0.24 -13.29
N THR A 144 -27.91 -1.11 -13.79
CA THR A 144 -28.08 -2.49 -13.26
C THR A 144 -27.01 -3.47 -13.73
N LEU A 145 -26.13 -3.08 -14.68
CA LEU A 145 -25.12 -3.96 -15.29
C LEU A 145 -23.73 -3.88 -14.63
N TRP A 146 -23.61 -3.26 -13.44
CA TRP A 146 -22.31 -2.89 -12.85
C TRP A 146 -22.04 -3.53 -11.48
N PRO A 147 -20.76 -3.74 -11.10
CA PRO A 147 -20.38 -4.32 -9.80
C PRO A 147 -20.80 -3.43 -8.63
N PHE A 148 -21.31 -4.05 -7.57
CA PHE A 148 -21.85 -3.39 -6.38
C PHE A 148 -20.79 -2.65 -5.52
N GLU A 149 -19.50 -2.82 -5.80
CA GLU A 149 -18.42 -2.49 -4.85
C GLU A 149 -17.80 -1.09 -4.97
N MET A 150 -18.28 -0.23 -5.87
CA MET A 150 -17.90 1.19 -5.90
C MET A 150 -18.78 2.03 -4.94
N ARG A 151 -18.95 1.57 -3.70
CA ARG A 151 -19.80 2.23 -2.70
C ARG A 151 -18.98 3.26 -1.92
N ALA A 152 -19.24 4.55 -2.15
CA ALA A 152 -18.75 5.61 -1.25
C ALA A 152 -19.32 5.39 0.17
N PRO A 153 -18.57 5.70 1.25
CA PRO A 153 -19.10 5.59 2.60
C PRO A 153 -20.37 6.43 2.75
N ALA A 154 -21.37 5.85 3.41
CA ALA A 154 -22.67 6.48 3.62
C ALA A 154 -22.49 7.84 4.32
N SER A 155 -22.93 8.92 3.69
CA SER A 155 -23.23 10.15 4.42
C SER A 155 -24.63 9.98 5.02
N GLU A 156 -24.75 10.13 6.34
CA GLU A 156 -25.99 9.91 7.09
C GLU A 156 -27.15 10.85 6.69
N ASP A 157 -26.88 11.88 5.88
CA ASP A 157 -27.85 12.95 5.57
C ASP A 157 -28.61 12.80 4.24
N LEU A 158 -28.49 11.68 3.51
CA LEU A 158 -29.21 11.51 2.23
C LEU A 158 -30.31 10.43 2.30
N PRO A 159 -31.50 10.69 1.71
CA PRO A 159 -32.61 9.74 1.66
C PRO A 159 -32.17 8.39 1.08
N TRP A 160 -32.65 7.29 1.65
CA TRP A 160 -32.28 5.89 1.36
C TRP A 160 -32.33 5.47 -0.13
N ASP A 161 -32.98 6.25 -1.00
CA ASP A 161 -33.00 6.05 -2.46
C ASP A 161 -31.70 6.49 -3.19
N TYR A 162 -30.77 7.15 -2.50
CA TYR A 162 -29.49 7.63 -3.06
C TYR A 162 -28.32 6.65 -2.90
N HIS A 163 -28.55 5.40 -2.49
CA HIS A 163 -27.52 4.35 -2.48
C HIS A 163 -27.14 3.81 -3.88
N ARG A 164 -27.50 4.51 -4.95
CA ARG A 164 -27.02 4.19 -6.29
C ARG A 164 -25.51 4.35 -6.31
N GLY A 165 -24.81 3.26 -6.64
CA GLY A 165 -23.35 3.22 -6.74
C GLY A 165 -22.83 4.44 -7.50
N ARG A 166 -21.73 5.02 -7.01
CA ARG A 166 -20.99 5.99 -7.82
C ARG A 166 -20.07 5.18 -8.70
N PHE A 167 -20.24 5.28 -10.01
CA PHE A 167 -19.40 4.57 -10.96
C PHE A 167 -18.48 5.57 -11.66
N TRP A 168 -17.29 5.12 -12.04
CA TRP A 168 -16.42 5.93 -12.87
C TRP A 168 -17.04 6.03 -14.26
N ARG A 169 -17.26 7.25 -14.73
CA ARG A 169 -17.83 7.50 -16.06
C ARG A 169 -17.02 6.84 -17.17
N SER A 170 -15.69 6.84 -17.05
CA SER A 170 -14.78 6.16 -17.99
C SER A 170 -15.13 4.70 -18.21
N ASP A 171 -15.63 4.02 -17.18
CA ASP A 171 -15.90 2.58 -17.20
C ASP A 171 -17.37 2.30 -17.54
N ALA A 172 -18.22 3.27 -17.20
CA ALA A 172 -19.66 3.25 -17.38
C ALA A 172 -20.08 3.59 -18.82
N ASP A 173 -19.58 4.70 -19.35
CA ASP A 173 -20.01 5.27 -20.62
C ASP A 173 -19.79 4.30 -21.80
N PRO A 174 -18.66 3.56 -21.91
CA PRO A 174 -18.49 2.57 -22.97
C PRO A 174 -19.51 1.42 -22.88
N VAL A 175 -19.89 1.00 -21.67
CA VAL A 175 -20.88 -0.06 -21.46
C VAL A 175 -22.27 0.40 -21.85
N VAL A 176 -22.63 1.65 -21.50
CA VAL A 176 -23.90 2.27 -21.89
C VAL A 176 -23.97 2.42 -23.41
N ALA A 177 -22.93 2.96 -24.02
CA ALA A 177 -22.87 3.16 -25.47
C ALA A 177 -23.01 1.84 -26.25
N GLU A 178 -22.34 0.78 -25.78
CA GLU A 178 -22.45 -0.54 -26.41
C GLU A 178 -23.85 -1.15 -26.23
N TYR A 179 -24.45 -1.01 -25.05
CA TYR A 179 -25.82 -1.47 -24.80
C TYR A 179 -26.83 -0.75 -25.71
N GLU A 180 -26.74 0.58 -25.81
CA GLU A 180 -27.60 1.38 -26.68
C GLU A 180 -27.41 0.99 -28.15
N ARG A 181 -26.16 0.78 -28.59
CA ARG A 181 -25.85 0.31 -29.95
C ARG A 181 -26.54 -1.02 -30.25
N LEU A 182 -26.46 -1.99 -29.33
CA LEU A 182 -27.11 -3.30 -29.48
C LEU A 182 -28.64 -3.24 -29.45
N SER A 183 -29.20 -2.22 -28.78
CA SER A 183 -30.65 -2.05 -28.65
C SER A 183 -31.34 -1.52 -29.90
N THR A 184 -30.59 -1.05 -30.91
CA THR A 184 -31.17 -0.46 -32.12
C THR A 184 -31.32 -1.44 -33.30
N GLY A 185 -30.89 -2.70 -33.16
CA GLY A 185 -30.90 -3.71 -34.24
C GLY A 185 -32.13 -4.64 -34.24
N ASP A 186 -32.45 -5.21 -35.40
CA ASP A 186 -33.53 -6.23 -35.57
C ASP A 186 -33.30 -7.50 -34.72
N ASP A 187 -32.03 -7.86 -34.46
CA ASP A 187 -31.61 -8.98 -33.59
C ASP A 187 -31.23 -8.55 -32.16
N SER A 188 -31.78 -7.41 -31.69
CA SER A 188 -31.40 -6.75 -30.42
C SER A 188 -31.54 -7.65 -29.19
N GLU A 189 -32.59 -8.46 -29.07
CA GLU A 189 -32.85 -9.24 -27.84
C GLU A 189 -31.76 -10.30 -27.59
N VAL A 190 -31.36 -11.03 -28.62
CA VAL A 190 -30.31 -12.07 -28.52
C VAL A 190 -28.95 -11.42 -28.26
N ALA A 191 -28.65 -10.32 -28.96
CA ALA A 191 -27.38 -9.62 -28.81
C ALA A 191 -27.23 -8.95 -27.43
N ILE A 192 -28.28 -8.29 -26.93
CA ILE A 192 -28.32 -7.73 -25.58
C ILE A 192 -28.15 -8.83 -24.53
N SER A 193 -28.88 -9.94 -24.65
CA SER A 193 -28.78 -11.05 -23.70
C SER A 193 -27.36 -11.61 -23.64
N SER A 194 -26.72 -11.81 -24.79
CA SER A 194 -25.32 -12.26 -24.86
C SER A 194 -24.35 -11.25 -24.22
N PHE A 195 -24.53 -9.96 -24.48
CA PHE A 195 -23.72 -8.89 -23.89
C PHE A 195 -23.87 -8.83 -22.37
N ILE A 196 -25.11 -8.93 -21.86
CA ILE A 196 -25.40 -8.93 -20.41
C ILE A 196 -24.69 -10.12 -19.74
N GLU A 197 -24.79 -11.32 -20.29
CA GLU A 197 -24.15 -12.51 -19.71
C GLU A 197 -22.62 -12.41 -19.74
N ALA A 198 -22.04 -11.90 -20.83
CA ALA A 198 -20.61 -11.63 -20.90
C ALA A 198 -20.17 -10.59 -19.84
N ARG A 199 -20.96 -9.53 -19.65
CA ARG A 199 -20.65 -8.50 -18.66
C ARG A 199 -20.79 -9.01 -17.24
N LYS A 200 -21.83 -9.77 -16.91
CA LYS A 200 -22.00 -10.43 -15.61
C LYS A 200 -20.79 -11.29 -15.26
N LYS A 201 -20.28 -12.06 -16.22
CA LYS A 201 -19.07 -12.87 -16.02
C LYS A 201 -17.85 -12.00 -15.69
N SER A 202 -17.60 -10.95 -16.47
CA SER A 202 -16.50 -10.01 -16.23
C SER A 202 -16.62 -9.29 -14.87
N VAL A 203 -17.83 -8.90 -14.48
CA VAL A 203 -18.13 -8.28 -13.18
C VAL A 203 -17.86 -9.26 -12.04
N ALA A 204 -18.27 -10.53 -12.18
CA ALA A 204 -18.02 -11.55 -11.17
C ALA A 204 -16.52 -11.80 -10.95
N GLU A 205 -15.71 -11.84 -12.02
CA GLU A 205 -14.25 -11.99 -11.93
C GLU A 205 -13.60 -10.80 -11.19
N LEU A 206 -14.07 -9.58 -11.46
CA LEU A 206 -13.61 -8.36 -10.77
C LEU A 206 -14.01 -8.35 -9.29
N THR A 207 -15.25 -8.74 -8.96
CA THR A 207 -15.70 -8.87 -7.58
C THR A 207 -14.86 -9.89 -6.83
N GLU A 208 -14.58 -11.06 -7.41
CA GLU A 208 -13.73 -12.06 -6.76
C GLU A 208 -12.30 -11.53 -6.49
N LEU A 209 -11.74 -10.74 -7.42
CA LEU A 209 -10.46 -10.08 -7.20
C LEU A 209 -10.53 -9.03 -6.07
N ALA A 210 -11.56 -8.20 -6.07
CA ALA A 210 -11.78 -7.18 -5.05
C ALA A 210 -11.93 -7.80 -3.65
N ASP A 211 -12.68 -8.91 -3.55
CA ASP A 211 -12.81 -9.70 -2.32
C ASP A 211 -11.44 -10.18 -1.81
N ARG A 212 -10.62 -10.80 -2.68
CA ARG A 212 -9.27 -11.23 -2.30
C ARG A 212 -8.37 -10.07 -1.85
N CYS A 213 -8.47 -8.92 -2.53
CA CYS A 213 -7.73 -7.71 -2.14
C CYS A 213 -8.20 -7.18 -0.78
N ASN A 214 -9.50 -7.21 -0.52
CA ASN A 214 -10.09 -6.80 0.75
C ASN A 214 -9.68 -7.75 1.88
N GLU A 215 -9.75 -9.06 1.67
CA GLU A 215 -9.25 -10.07 2.61
C GLU A 215 -7.76 -9.86 2.94
N TRP A 216 -6.93 -9.66 1.91
CA TRP A 216 -5.52 -9.35 2.09
C TRP A 216 -5.32 -8.07 2.90
N TYR A 217 -6.05 -7.00 2.57
CA TYR A 217 -5.98 -5.73 3.30
C TYR A 217 -6.31 -5.92 4.79
N TRP A 218 -7.39 -6.63 5.09
CA TRP A 218 -7.79 -6.92 6.47
C TRP A 218 -6.75 -7.79 7.16
N ALA A 219 -6.20 -8.82 6.53
CA ALA A 219 -5.15 -9.66 7.10
C ALA A 219 -3.89 -8.85 7.45
N VAL A 220 -3.45 -7.96 6.56
CA VAL A 220 -2.30 -7.07 6.79
C VAL A 220 -2.60 -6.08 7.91
N ARG A 221 -3.79 -5.46 7.91
CA ARG A 221 -4.22 -4.52 8.95
C ARG A 221 -4.30 -5.19 10.32
N HIS A 222 -4.87 -6.39 10.40
CA HIS A 222 -4.95 -7.17 11.64
C HIS A 222 -3.56 -7.52 12.15
N THR A 223 -2.68 -8.06 11.29
CA THR A 223 -1.31 -8.38 11.67
C THR A 223 -0.56 -7.15 12.21
N SER A 224 -0.68 -6.02 11.49
CA SER A 224 -0.06 -4.75 11.89
C SER A 224 -0.61 -4.21 13.21
N SER A 225 -1.94 -4.29 13.40
CA SER A 225 -2.61 -3.91 14.64
C SER A 225 -2.16 -4.77 15.81
N MET A 226 -2.05 -6.09 15.62
CA MET A 226 -1.55 -7.02 16.61
C MET A 226 -0.09 -6.77 16.97
N GLU A 227 0.78 -6.51 16.00
CA GLU A 227 2.16 -6.12 16.26
C GLU A 227 2.28 -4.79 17.00
N TYR A 228 1.40 -3.84 16.66
CA TYR A 228 1.31 -2.55 17.32
C TYR A 228 0.86 -2.71 18.78
N SER A 229 -0.20 -3.48 19.02
CA SER A 229 -0.71 -3.82 20.35
C SER A 229 0.37 -4.50 21.20
N LYS A 230 1.06 -5.52 20.66
CA LYS A 230 2.20 -6.18 21.32
C LYS A 230 3.32 -5.22 21.71
N LYS A 231 3.52 -4.11 20.98
CA LYS A 231 4.51 -3.08 21.32
C LYS A 231 4.02 -2.17 22.45
N LEU A 232 2.74 -1.77 22.43
CA LEU A 232 2.11 -1.04 23.51
C LEU A 232 2.10 -1.85 24.80
N ASP A 233 1.67 -3.12 24.73
CA ASP A 233 1.66 -4.05 25.86
C ASP A 233 3.02 -4.09 26.55
N LYS A 234 4.13 -4.08 25.81
CA LYS A 234 5.48 -4.09 26.41
C LYS A 234 5.78 -2.84 27.25
N VAL A 235 5.25 -1.68 26.89
CA VAL A 235 5.41 -0.45 27.67
C VAL A 235 4.47 -0.45 28.87
N SER A 236 3.21 -0.84 28.65
CA SER A 236 2.15 -0.93 29.67
C SER A 236 2.49 -1.97 30.74
N ILE A 237 2.98 -3.16 30.35
CA ILE A 237 3.48 -4.21 31.27
C ILE A 237 4.65 -3.69 32.10
N ARG A 238 5.57 -2.92 31.52
CA ARG A 238 6.69 -2.33 32.28
C ARG A 238 6.20 -1.25 33.25
N ALA A 239 5.19 -0.47 32.85
CA ALA A 239 4.55 0.52 33.71
C ALA A 239 3.84 -0.15 34.88
N ALA A 240 3.04 -1.19 34.62
CA ALA A 240 2.39 -2.02 35.63
C ALA A 240 3.39 -2.63 36.62
N LYS A 241 4.45 -3.28 36.13
CA LYS A 241 5.53 -3.81 36.99
C LYS A 241 6.19 -2.74 37.85
N ARG A 242 6.34 -1.52 37.31
CA ARG A 242 6.93 -0.40 38.05
C ARG A 242 5.98 0.12 39.13
N LEU A 243 4.67 0.15 38.91
CA LEU A 243 3.68 0.46 39.95
C LEU A 243 3.76 -0.54 41.09
N VAL A 244 3.80 -1.84 40.79
CA VAL A 244 3.92 -2.88 41.81
C VAL A 244 5.22 -2.70 42.62
N ALA A 245 6.34 -2.38 41.96
CA ALA A 245 7.60 -2.07 42.64
C ALA A 245 7.57 -0.77 43.48
N GLU A 246 6.69 0.17 43.15
CA GLU A 246 6.43 1.39 43.94
C GLU A 246 5.47 1.13 45.13
N GLY A 247 4.93 -0.09 45.26
CA GLY A 247 4.12 -0.52 46.41
C GLY A 247 2.60 -0.60 46.16
N PHE A 248 2.14 -0.46 44.92
CA PHE A 248 0.73 -0.66 44.57
C PHE A 248 0.34 -2.16 44.59
N ASP A 249 -0.88 -2.51 45.03
CA ASP A 249 -1.36 -3.91 45.02
C ASP A 249 -1.47 -4.40 43.57
N GLN A 250 -1.02 -5.64 43.33
CA GLN A 250 -1.03 -6.25 42.00
C GLN A 250 -2.45 -6.30 41.40
N ARG A 251 -3.49 -6.51 42.23
CA ARG A 251 -4.88 -6.61 41.76
C ARG A 251 -5.41 -5.26 41.27
N ASP A 252 -5.07 -4.17 41.95
CA ASP A 252 -5.47 -2.82 41.53
C ASP A 252 -4.78 -2.44 40.21
N VAL A 253 -3.51 -2.82 40.07
CA VAL A 253 -2.76 -2.65 38.82
C VAL A 253 -3.32 -3.51 37.69
N ASP A 254 -3.67 -4.77 37.95
CA ASP A 254 -4.23 -5.68 36.93
C ASP A 254 -5.63 -5.24 36.48
N SER A 255 -6.49 -4.83 37.42
CA SER A 255 -7.84 -4.31 37.11
C SER A 255 -7.81 -3.01 36.32
N SER A 256 -6.77 -2.20 36.49
CA SER A 256 -6.58 -0.94 35.76
C SER A 256 -5.70 -1.08 34.51
N PHE A 257 -5.38 -2.31 34.09
CA PHE A 257 -4.43 -2.52 33.00
C PHE A 257 -4.88 -1.89 31.68
N TYR A 258 -6.18 -1.85 31.39
CA TYR A 258 -6.72 -1.17 30.21
C TYR A 258 -6.44 0.33 30.23
N ASP A 259 -6.68 1.00 31.35
CA ASP A 259 -6.39 2.44 31.51
C ASP A 259 -4.87 2.72 31.41
N ILE A 260 -4.04 1.82 31.95
CA ILE A 260 -2.59 1.89 31.80
C ILE A 260 -2.20 1.78 30.31
N ASN A 261 -2.85 0.87 29.59
CA ASN A 261 -2.55 0.59 28.18
C ASN A 261 -3.02 1.70 27.23
N ASP A 262 -4.14 2.33 27.56
CA ASP A 262 -4.74 3.42 26.78
C ASP A 262 -4.13 4.80 27.09
N CYS A 263 -3.11 4.86 27.95
CA CYS A 263 -2.38 6.09 28.22
C CYS A 263 -1.72 6.63 26.92
N GLU A 264 -2.25 7.73 26.38
CA GLU A 264 -1.78 8.35 25.12
C GLU A 264 -0.27 8.66 25.10
N LEU A 265 0.33 8.88 26.27
CA LEU A 265 1.76 9.15 26.39
C LEU A 265 2.63 7.95 26.00
N PHE A 266 2.11 6.72 26.07
CA PHE A 266 2.77 5.51 25.61
C PHE A 266 2.68 5.30 24.10
N TYR A 267 1.79 6.02 23.42
CA TYR A 267 1.56 5.89 21.98
C TYR A 267 2.87 6.10 21.18
N ARG A 268 3.20 5.11 20.34
CA ARG A 268 4.43 5.05 19.52
C ARG A 268 5.75 5.14 20.31
N LYS A 269 5.77 4.88 21.62
CA LYS A 269 7.01 4.86 22.40
C LYS A 269 7.57 3.45 22.49
N PRO A 270 8.83 3.20 22.07
CA PRO A 270 9.38 1.84 22.08
C PRO A 270 9.83 1.36 23.47
N ARG A 271 10.07 2.29 24.41
CA ARG A 271 10.64 2.00 25.74
C ARG A 271 10.08 2.95 26.80
N LEU A 272 9.87 2.41 28.01
CA LEU A 272 9.50 3.19 29.19
C LEU A 272 10.74 3.82 29.82
N THR A 273 11.05 5.07 29.46
CA THR A 273 12.15 5.83 30.08
C THR A 273 11.70 6.47 31.39
N SER A 274 12.62 6.83 32.29
CA SER A 274 12.27 7.52 33.55
C SER A 274 11.55 8.85 33.30
N LYS A 275 11.95 9.62 32.27
CA LYS A 275 11.28 10.86 31.88
C LYS A 275 9.86 10.61 31.38
N LEU A 276 9.65 9.56 30.59
CA LEU A 276 8.32 9.18 30.11
C LEU A 276 7.44 8.71 31.28
N TRP A 277 7.99 7.88 32.16
CA TRP A 277 7.29 7.42 33.37
C TRP A 277 6.81 8.57 34.23
N ASN A 278 7.70 9.51 34.57
CA ASN A 278 7.35 10.66 35.41
C ASN A 278 6.25 11.53 34.80
N ARG A 279 6.14 11.57 33.46
CA ARG A 279 5.06 12.29 32.75
C ARG A 279 3.75 11.50 32.72
N ALA A 280 3.81 10.19 32.55
CA ALA A 280 2.62 9.34 32.42
C ALA A 280 1.98 9.00 33.77
N ARG A 281 2.81 8.86 34.82
CA ARG A 281 2.39 8.45 36.16
C ARG A 281 1.20 9.23 36.73
N PRO A 282 1.14 10.58 36.65
CA PRO A 282 0.00 11.34 37.19
C PRO A 282 -1.34 11.04 36.52
N PHE A 283 -1.33 10.53 35.28
CA PHE A 283 -2.54 10.15 34.54
C PHE A 283 -2.98 8.72 34.86
N ILE A 284 -2.04 7.85 35.18
CA ILE A 284 -2.28 6.42 35.40
C ILE A 284 -2.68 6.12 36.85
N VAL A 285 -1.98 6.72 37.81
CA VAL A 285 -2.19 6.44 39.24
C VAL A 285 -3.63 6.68 39.71
N PRO A 286 -4.35 7.73 39.27
CA PRO A 286 -5.75 7.92 39.66
C PRO A 286 -6.65 6.72 39.29
N SER A 287 -6.48 6.14 38.10
CA SER A 287 -7.23 4.95 37.69
C SER A 287 -6.94 3.75 38.60
N VAL A 288 -5.66 3.51 38.91
CA VAL A 288 -5.23 2.41 39.78
C VAL A 288 -5.81 2.56 41.20
N LEU A 289 -5.89 3.78 41.72
CA LEU A 289 -6.48 4.04 43.04
C LEU A 289 -8.02 4.04 43.02
N ALA A 290 -8.64 4.34 41.88
CA ALA A 290 -10.08 4.34 41.71
C ALA A 290 -10.65 2.95 41.42
N ALA A 291 -9.81 1.97 41.08
CA ALA A 291 -10.20 0.58 40.93
C ALA A 291 -10.92 0.12 42.20
N PRO A 292 -12.24 -0.19 42.13
CA PRO A 292 -12.96 -0.62 43.30
C PRO A 292 -12.30 -1.90 43.81
N MET A 293 -11.96 -1.93 45.10
CA MET A 293 -11.61 -3.18 45.77
C MET A 293 -12.78 -4.14 45.55
N GLN A 294 -12.71 -4.99 44.53
CA GLN A 294 -13.72 -6.01 44.35
C GLN A 294 -13.68 -6.86 45.62
N PRO A 295 -14.77 -6.91 46.40
CA PRO A 295 -14.79 -7.73 47.60
C PRO A 295 -14.45 -9.14 47.14
N LEU A 296 -13.47 -9.75 47.82
CA LEU A 296 -13.05 -11.13 47.58
C LEU A 296 -14.30 -12.01 47.69
N CYS A 297 -14.96 -12.28 46.57
CA CYS A 297 -16.07 -13.22 46.52
C CYS A 297 -15.46 -14.56 46.94
N GLY A 298 -15.88 -15.03 48.12
CA GLY A 298 -15.16 -16.02 48.92
C GLY A 298 -14.80 -17.27 48.15
N ARG A 299 -13.50 -17.62 48.17
CA ARG A 299 -13.09 -19.02 48.16
C ARG A 299 -13.26 -19.55 49.58
N THR A 300 -14.44 -20.09 49.86
CA THR A 300 -14.65 -21.06 50.93
C THR A 300 -14.18 -22.43 50.49
#